data_AF-A0A2N3CIX8-F1
#
_entry.id   AF-A0A2N3CIX8-F1
#
_cell.length_a   1.000
_cell.length_b   1.000
_cell.length_c   1.000
_cell.angle_alpha   90.00
_cell.angle_beta   90.00
_cell.angle_gamma   90.00
#
_symmetry.space_group_name_H-M   'P 1'
#
loop_
_entity.id
_entity.type
_entity.pdbx_description
1 polymer ?
#
loop_
_entity_poly.entity_id
_entity_poly.type
_entity_poly.pdbx_seq_one_letter_code
_entity_poly.pdbx_strand_id
1 'polypeptide(L)'
;MAWVLGLAAVLLLLGRLMRVSAGAQAAVLGILALAVVAIHLALPSGHALRTATGGDLVNWGILAGLAALAGAYVLGLRVLRRRARSVPEAVSARPAGSFSEAELERYARHIVLREIGGPGQKRLKAAKVLVVGAGGLGSPALLYLAAAGVGTIGVIDGDTVSLSNLQRQIIHTDDRIGMAKVFSAEAAMRAINPHVTVKPYKRELTDETAAGLVAEYDLVVEGTDSMAARYLVNAACVAAGVPLLSAAITQWEGQIGLYDPARGAPCYACVFPLAPAAGLAPSCAEAGVIGALPGVLGAMLALEAVKEITGAG
;
A
#
# COMPACT_ATOMS: atom_id res chain seq x y z
N MET A 1 -1.13 -49.70 15.85
CA MET A 1 -0.93 -48.29 15.42
C MET A 1 -1.24 -47.29 16.53
N ALA A 2 -2.42 -47.33 17.15
CA ALA A 2 -2.80 -46.40 18.23
C ALA A 2 -1.80 -46.32 19.40
N TRP A 3 -1.22 -47.45 19.82
CA TRP A 3 -0.19 -47.49 20.87
C TRP A 3 1.08 -46.71 20.52
N VAL A 4 1.54 -46.81 19.27
CA VAL A 4 2.74 -46.09 18.80
C VAL A 4 2.46 -44.60 18.70
N LEU A 5 1.27 -44.21 18.21
CA LEU A 5 0.85 -42.80 18.15
C LEU A 5 0.67 -42.19 19.55
N GLY A 6 0.11 -42.96 20.50
CA GLY A 6 0.01 -42.56 21.90
C GLY A 6 1.38 -42.35 22.54
N LEU A 7 2.32 -43.26 22.30
CA LEU A 7 3.70 -43.12 22.77
C LEU A 7 4.39 -41.90 22.16
N ALA A 8 4.24 -41.67 20.86
CA ALA A 8 4.77 -40.48 20.18
C ALA A 8 4.20 -39.17 20.78
N ALA A 9 2.90 -39.15 21.11
CA ALA A 9 2.25 -38.00 21.75
C ALA A 9 2.79 -37.74 23.16
N VAL A 10 3.01 -38.80 23.96
CA VAL A 10 3.62 -38.69 25.30
C VAL A 10 5.05 -38.17 25.22
N LEU A 11 5.87 -38.67 24.28
CA LEU A 11 7.25 -38.22 24.07
C LEU A 11 7.30 -36.74 23.64
N LEU A 12 6.37 -36.30 22.79
CA LEU A 12 6.25 -34.89 22.41
C LEU A 12 5.83 -34.00 23.59
N LEU A 13 4.88 -34.46 24.41
CA LEU A 13 4.41 -33.73 25.59
C LEU A 13 5.53 -33.59 26.63
N LEU A 14 6.21 -34.69 26.95
CA LEU A 14 7.33 -34.71 27.89
C LEU A 14 8.47 -33.81 27.42
N GLY A 15 8.87 -33.90 26.14
CA GLY A 15 9.93 -33.03 25.63
C GLY A 15 9.54 -31.55 25.64
N ARG A 16 8.25 -31.21 25.48
CA ARG A 16 7.78 -29.82 25.66
C ARG A 16 7.83 -29.39 27.12
N LEU A 17 7.39 -30.24 28.04
CA LEU A 17 7.42 -29.97 29.49
C LEU A 17 8.87 -29.75 29.98
N MET A 18 9.81 -30.52 29.42
CA MET A 18 11.24 -30.46 29.73
C MET A 18 12.02 -29.45 28.88
N ARG A 19 11.35 -28.64 28.04
CA ARG A 19 11.98 -27.63 27.15
C ARG A 19 13.08 -28.19 26.23
N VAL A 20 12.93 -29.42 25.78
CA VAL A 20 13.84 -30.06 24.82
C VAL A 20 13.73 -29.37 23.45
N SER A 21 14.87 -29.21 22.76
CA SER A 21 14.90 -28.57 21.44
C SER A 21 14.10 -29.37 20.40
N ALA A 22 13.50 -28.67 19.44
CA ALA A 22 12.70 -29.29 18.39
C ALA A 22 13.48 -30.34 17.58
N GLY A 23 14.79 -30.13 17.37
CA GLY A 23 15.66 -31.11 16.70
C GLY A 23 15.83 -32.40 17.48
N ALA A 24 16.00 -32.31 18.81
CA ALA A 24 16.10 -33.50 19.66
C ALA A 24 14.77 -34.26 19.78
N GLN A 25 13.64 -33.55 19.84
CA GLN A 25 12.31 -34.19 19.79
C GLN A 25 12.08 -34.92 18.46
N ALA A 26 12.49 -34.32 17.34
CA ALA A 26 12.40 -34.94 16.02
C ALA A 26 13.29 -36.20 15.91
N ALA A 27 14.50 -36.17 16.49
CA ALA A 27 15.39 -37.33 16.52
C ALA A 27 14.77 -38.52 17.29
N VAL A 28 14.17 -38.26 18.45
CA VAL A 28 13.49 -39.30 19.25
C VAL A 28 12.31 -39.92 18.49
N LEU A 29 11.50 -39.10 17.82
CA LEU A 29 10.41 -39.60 16.97
C LEU A 29 10.92 -40.38 15.76
N GLY A 30 12.04 -39.97 15.18
CA GLY A 30 12.71 -40.70 14.08
C GLY A 30 13.18 -42.08 14.52
N ILE A 31 13.77 -42.21 15.71
CA ILE A 31 14.18 -43.49 16.29
C ILE A 31 12.96 -44.40 16.50
N LEU A 32 11.86 -43.86 17.05
CA LEU A 32 10.62 -44.60 17.23
C LEU A 32 10.06 -45.11 15.89
N ALA A 33 10.06 -44.27 14.84
CA ALA A 33 9.61 -44.68 13.51
C ALA A 33 10.50 -45.77 12.89
N LEU A 34 11.83 -45.66 13.01
CA LEU A 34 12.77 -46.68 12.55
C LEU A 34 12.58 -48.01 13.26
N ALA A 35 12.33 -47.99 14.58
CA ALA A 35 12.05 -49.19 15.35
C ALA A 35 10.77 -49.89 14.87
N VAL A 36 9.72 -49.12 14.56
CA VAL A 36 8.47 -49.65 14.00
C VAL A 36 8.69 -50.29 12.63
N VAL A 37 9.46 -49.65 11.74
CA VAL A 37 9.81 -50.21 10.43
C VAL A 37 10.61 -51.50 10.59
N ALA A 38 11.62 -51.53 11.47
CA ALA A 38 12.42 -52.72 11.75
C ALA A 38 11.58 -53.89 12.25
N ILE A 39 10.63 -53.65 13.17
CA ILE A 39 9.69 -54.67 13.67
C ILE A 39 8.85 -55.27 12.53
N HIS A 40 8.39 -54.44 11.58
CA HIS A 40 7.55 -54.91 10.47
C HIS A 40 8.34 -55.61 9.35
N LEU A 41 9.64 -55.30 9.20
CA LEU A 41 10.53 -55.98 8.25
C LEU A 41 11.07 -57.30 8.80
N ALA A 42 11.36 -57.37 10.11
CA ALA A 42 11.97 -58.55 10.74
C ALA A 42 10.97 -59.63 11.13
N LEU A 43 9.69 -59.28 11.39
CA LEU A 43 8.70 -60.22 11.90
C LEU A 43 7.66 -60.63 10.84
N PRO A 44 7.28 -61.92 10.79
CA PRO A 44 6.27 -62.42 9.86
C PRO A 44 4.89 -61.81 10.11
N SER A 45 4.03 -61.86 9.08
CA SER A 45 2.64 -61.45 9.19
C SER A 45 1.90 -62.29 10.25
N GLY A 46 1.09 -61.63 11.08
CA GLY A 46 0.36 -62.28 12.19
C GLY A 46 1.10 -62.29 13.54
N HIS A 47 2.37 -61.87 13.61
CA HIS A 47 3.09 -61.76 14.88
C HIS A 47 2.47 -60.68 15.79
N ALA A 48 2.29 -60.97 17.09
CA ALA A 48 1.60 -60.10 18.05
C ALA A 48 2.21 -58.68 18.16
N LEU A 49 3.54 -58.57 18.09
CA LEU A 49 4.22 -57.27 18.08
C LEU A 49 3.96 -56.45 16.82
N ARG A 50 3.82 -57.11 15.67
CA ARG A 50 3.52 -56.47 14.40
C ARG A 50 2.08 -55.95 14.40
N THR A 51 1.12 -56.74 14.89
CA THR A 51 -0.27 -56.29 15.05
C THR A 51 -0.42 -55.14 16.05
N ALA A 52 0.29 -55.19 17.19
CA ALA A 52 0.31 -54.10 18.17
C ALA A 52 0.88 -52.79 17.58
N THR A 53 1.93 -52.88 16.76
CA THR A 53 2.63 -51.71 16.20
C THR A 53 2.03 -51.18 14.91
N GLY A 54 0.99 -51.78 14.33
CA GLY A 54 0.34 -51.22 13.11
C GLY A 54 -0.19 -52.24 12.11
N GLY A 55 0.18 -53.51 12.29
CA GLY A 55 -0.21 -54.64 11.44
C GLY A 55 0.56 -54.65 10.13
N ASP A 56 0.26 -53.66 9.27
CA ASP A 56 0.81 -53.56 7.93
C ASP A 56 1.62 -52.27 7.73
N LEU A 57 2.71 -52.40 6.96
CA LEU A 57 3.53 -51.28 6.50
C LEU A 57 2.73 -50.32 5.62
N VAL A 58 1.71 -50.80 4.92
CA VAL A 58 0.82 -49.95 4.10
C VAL A 58 0.16 -48.85 4.94
N ASN A 59 -0.30 -49.17 6.16
CA ASN A 59 -0.92 -48.19 7.05
C ASN A 59 0.05 -47.08 7.48
N TRP A 60 1.31 -47.46 7.73
CA TRP A 60 2.38 -46.50 8.03
C TRP A 60 2.76 -45.66 6.81
N GLY A 61 2.72 -46.23 5.60
CA GLY A 61 2.89 -45.51 4.34
C GLY A 61 1.80 -44.46 4.10
N ILE A 62 0.53 -44.80 4.36
CA ILE A 62 -0.61 -43.86 4.26
C ILE A 62 -0.43 -42.70 5.25
N LEU A 63 -0.06 -42.99 6.51
CA LEU A 63 0.15 -41.97 7.53
C LEU A 63 1.31 -41.04 7.18
N ALA A 64 2.43 -41.59 6.66
CA ALA A 64 3.57 -40.80 6.20
C ALA A 64 3.19 -39.90 5.02
N GLY A 65 2.38 -40.40 4.08
CA GLY A 65 1.84 -39.62 2.96
C GLY A 65 0.97 -38.45 3.41
N LEU A 66 0.05 -38.68 4.35
CA LEU A 66 -0.80 -37.62 4.92
C LEU A 66 0.01 -36.57 5.69
N ALA A 67 1.03 -36.99 6.45
CA ALA A 67 1.91 -36.08 7.17
C ALA A 67 2.76 -35.21 6.22
N ALA A 68 3.26 -35.80 5.12
CA ALA A 68 4.00 -35.08 4.08
C ALA A 68 3.10 -34.05 3.38
N LEU A 69 1.85 -34.41 3.06
CA LEU A 69 0.87 -33.51 2.46
C LEU A 69 0.54 -32.32 3.38
N ALA A 70 0.29 -32.58 4.66
CA ALA A 70 0.06 -31.53 5.66
C ALA A 70 1.30 -30.63 5.83
N GLY A 71 2.50 -31.21 5.85
CA GLY A 71 3.76 -30.46 5.90
C GLY A 71 3.95 -29.56 4.68
N ALA A 72 3.68 -30.06 3.48
CA ALA A 72 3.74 -29.29 2.24
C ALA A 72 2.73 -28.13 2.24
N TYR A 73 1.50 -28.38 2.71
CA TYR A 73 0.47 -27.34 2.88
C TYR A 73 0.91 -26.24 3.85
N VAL A 74 1.43 -26.61 5.03
CA VAL A 74 1.93 -25.64 6.03
C VAL A 74 3.13 -24.86 5.50
N LEU A 75 4.06 -25.52 4.78
CA LEU A 75 5.20 -24.85 4.17
C LEU A 75 4.76 -23.87 3.09
N GLY A 76 3.81 -24.27 2.24
CA GLY A 76 3.18 -23.40 1.24
C GLY A 76 2.54 -22.17 1.88
N LEU A 77 1.75 -22.36 2.95
CA LEU A 77 1.17 -21.25 3.71
C LEU A 77 2.23 -20.33 4.33
N ARG A 78 3.35 -20.87 4.81
CA ARG A 78 4.44 -20.05 5.36
C ARG A 78 5.12 -19.21 4.28
N VAL A 79 5.33 -19.78 3.09
CA VAL A 79 5.89 -19.05 1.93
C VAL A 79 4.93 -17.95 1.48
N LEU A 80 3.65 -18.28 1.33
CA LEU A 80 2.61 -17.31 0.95
C LEU A 80 2.47 -16.19 1.98
N ARG A 81 2.49 -16.50 3.29
CA ARG A 81 2.46 -15.48 4.36
C ARG A 81 3.72 -14.62 4.40
N ARG A 82 4.90 -15.17 4.08
CA ARG A 82 6.13 -14.38 3.96
C ARG A 82 6.04 -13.40 2.79
N ARG A 83 5.48 -13.83 1.65
CA ARG A 83 5.21 -12.96 0.49
C ARG A 83 4.10 -11.94 0.75
N ALA A 84 3.10 -12.27 1.57
CA ALA A 84 2.07 -11.33 1.97
C ALA A 84 2.54 -10.32 3.03
N ARG A 85 3.54 -10.69 3.86
CA ARG A 85 4.17 -9.79 4.84
C ARG A 85 5.26 -8.90 4.23
N SER A 86 5.69 -9.15 3.00
CA SER A 86 6.56 -8.26 2.26
C SER A 86 5.81 -7.11 1.57
N VAL A 87 4.66 -6.68 2.14
CA VAL A 87 4.22 -5.29 1.91
C VAL A 87 5.34 -4.43 2.50
N PRO A 88 6.07 -3.66 1.67
CA PRO A 88 7.22 -2.91 2.14
C PRO A 88 6.80 -1.97 3.26
N GLU A 89 7.71 -1.78 4.21
CA GLU A 89 7.60 -0.79 5.27
C GLU A 89 7.21 0.56 4.63
N ALA A 90 5.98 1.01 4.92
CA ALA A 90 5.47 2.29 4.45
C ALA A 90 6.51 3.38 4.71
N VAL A 91 6.64 4.30 3.75
CA VAL A 91 7.59 5.42 3.67
C VAL A 91 8.33 5.68 4.99
N SER A 92 9.66 5.51 4.99
CA SER A 92 10.60 5.85 6.07
C SER A 92 10.06 6.94 7.00
N ALA A 93 9.55 6.53 8.16
CA ALA A 93 8.85 7.42 9.07
C ALA A 93 9.86 8.38 9.72
N ARG A 94 9.97 9.60 9.18
CA ARG A 94 10.67 10.69 9.89
C ARG A 94 9.98 10.91 11.25
N PRO A 95 10.72 11.26 12.33
CA PRO A 95 10.09 11.53 13.61
C PRO A 95 9.17 12.74 13.49
N ALA A 96 7.85 12.53 13.51
CA ALA A 96 6.90 13.62 13.70
C ALA A 96 6.93 14.05 15.18
N GLY A 97 6.90 15.37 15.41
CA GLY A 97 6.72 15.93 16.75
C GLY A 97 5.40 15.48 17.42
N SER A 98 5.25 15.76 18.70
CA SER A 98 3.99 15.51 19.42
C SER A 98 2.81 16.30 18.80
N PHE A 99 1.59 15.86 19.09
CA PHE A 99 0.39 16.60 18.73
C PHE A 99 0.05 17.60 19.83
N SER A 100 -0.38 18.80 19.44
CA SER A 100 -1.10 19.72 20.33
C SER A 100 -2.51 19.18 20.64
N GLU A 101 -3.17 19.72 21.67
CA GLU A 101 -4.55 19.35 22.00
C GLU A 101 -5.51 19.61 20.82
N ALA A 102 -5.35 20.74 20.13
CA ALA A 102 -6.13 21.08 18.94
C ALA A 102 -5.93 20.05 17.80
N GLU A 103 -4.71 19.55 17.61
CA GLU A 103 -4.45 18.49 16.62
C GLU A 103 -5.06 17.15 17.05
N LEU A 104 -5.01 16.81 18.34
CA LEU A 104 -5.64 15.58 18.85
C LEU A 104 -7.16 15.60 18.66
N GLU A 105 -7.81 16.74 18.93
CA GLU A 105 -9.24 16.92 18.70
C GLU A 105 -9.57 16.84 17.20
N ARG A 106 -8.83 17.57 16.37
CA ARG A 106 -9.02 17.61 14.91
C ARG A 106 -8.88 16.23 14.26
N TYR A 107 -7.86 15.46 14.64
CA TYR A 107 -7.56 14.15 14.05
C TYR A 107 -8.16 12.99 14.83
N ALA A 108 -9.02 13.25 15.83
CA ALA A 108 -9.57 12.22 16.71
C ALA A 108 -10.20 11.05 15.94
N ARG A 109 -10.90 11.34 14.83
CA ARG A 109 -11.56 10.32 13.99
C ARG A 109 -10.58 9.41 13.24
N HIS A 110 -9.39 9.87 12.92
CA HIS A 110 -8.32 9.02 12.37
C HIS A 110 -7.61 8.22 13.47
N ILE A 111 -7.35 8.86 14.61
CA ILE A 111 -6.59 8.25 15.72
C ILE A 111 -7.35 7.06 16.33
N VAL A 112 -8.69 7.06 16.30
CA VAL A 112 -9.49 5.92 16.79
C VAL A 112 -9.53 4.75 15.81
N LEU A 113 -9.18 4.93 14.53
CA LEU A 113 -9.12 3.83 13.57
C LEU A 113 -7.92 2.94 13.90
N ARG A 114 -8.15 1.64 14.05
CA ARG A 114 -7.12 0.66 14.44
C ARG A 114 -5.94 0.64 13.48
N GLU A 115 -6.22 0.75 12.18
CA GLU A 115 -5.24 0.68 11.10
C GLU A 115 -4.40 1.96 10.99
N ILE A 116 -4.94 3.12 11.41
CA ILE A 116 -4.22 4.39 11.42
C ILE A 116 -3.61 4.64 12.80
N GLY A 117 -4.44 4.86 13.83
CA GLY A 117 -4.00 5.12 15.18
C GLY A 117 -3.18 6.40 15.33
N GLY A 118 -2.68 6.64 16.55
CA GLY A 118 -1.68 7.67 16.79
C GLY A 118 -0.42 7.54 15.90
N PRO A 119 0.15 6.33 15.70
CA PRO A 119 1.32 6.14 14.84
C PRO A 119 1.07 6.50 13.36
N GLY A 120 -0.07 6.13 12.78
CA GLY A 120 -0.42 6.47 11.40
C GLY A 120 -0.68 7.97 11.23
N GLN A 121 -1.35 8.60 12.19
CA GLN A 121 -1.49 10.06 12.16
C GLN A 121 -0.14 10.77 12.26
N LYS A 122 0.82 10.22 13.02
CA LYS A 122 2.20 10.74 13.06
C LYS A 122 2.91 10.57 11.73
N ARG A 123 2.71 9.46 11.02
CA ARG A 123 3.22 9.28 9.64
C ARG A 123 2.64 10.34 8.70
N LEU A 124 1.34 10.62 8.76
CA LEU A 124 0.73 11.71 7.99
C LEU A 124 1.38 13.06 8.32
N LYS A 125 1.55 13.38 9.60
CA LYS A 125 2.21 14.62 10.04
C LYS A 125 3.69 14.72 9.61
N ALA A 126 4.39 13.61 9.45
CA ALA A 126 5.78 13.58 8.96
C ALA A 126 5.89 13.61 7.42
N ALA A 127 4.83 13.22 6.72
CA ALA A 127 4.85 13.02 5.28
C ALA A 127 4.85 14.34 4.49
N LYS A 128 5.52 14.28 3.34
CA LYS A 128 5.53 15.32 2.32
C LYS A 128 4.89 14.78 1.05
N VAL A 129 3.79 15.40 0.61
CA VAL A 129 3.11 15.03 -0.65
C VAL A 129 3.23 16.17 -1.64
N LEU A 130 3.66 15.86 -2.87
CA LEU A 130 3.62 16.81 -3.99
C LEU A 130 2.37 16.55 -4.82
N VAL A 131 1.54 17.55 -5.01
CA VAL A 131 0.39 17.50 -5.93
C VAL A 131 0.72 18.32 -7.18
N VAL A 132 0.71 17.67 -8.33
CA VAL A 132 0.91 18.27 -9.65
C VAL A 132 -0.46 18.57 -10.26
N GLY A 133 -0.76 19.86 -10.38
CA GLY A 133 -2.06 20.38 -10.80
C GLY A 133 -2.98 20.70 -9.62
N ALA A 134 -3.50 21.92 -9.59
CA ALA A 134 -4.53 22.40 -8.66
C ALA A 134 -5.91 22.46 -9.36
N GLY A 135 -6.09 21.67 -10.43
CA GLY A 135 -7.31 21.62 -11.23
C GLY A 135 -8.43 20.78 -10.62
N GLY A 136 -9.24 20.12 -11.47
CA GLY A 136 -10.44 19.40 -11.03
C GLY A 136 -10.13 18.20 -10.12
N LEU A 137 -9.09 17.43 -10.45
CA LEU A 137 -8.63 16.29 -9.63
C LEU A 137 -7.80 16.76 -8.42
N GLY A 138 -6.90 17.71 -8.65
CA GLY A 138 -6.05 18.27 -7.59
C GLY A 138 -6.83 18.99 -6.49
N SER A 139 -7.93 19.67 -6.83
CA SER A 139 -8.77 20.41 -5.88
C SER A 139 -9.21 19.58 -4.66
N PRO A 140 -10.04 18.52 -4.82
CA PRO A 140 -10.44 17.67 -3.71
C PRO A 140 -9.25 16.95 -3.06
N ALA A 141 -8.23 16.56 -3.84
CA ALA A 141 -7.05 15.89 -3.30
C ALA A 141 -6.33 16.78 -2.27
N LEU A 142 -6.02 18.02 -2.66
CA LEU A 142 -5.39 19.03 -1.79
C LEU A 142 -6.23 19.30 -0.54
N LEU A 143 -7.55 19.48 -0.69
CA LEU A 143 -8.48 19.73 0.42
C LEU A 143 -8.46 18.58 1.44
N TYR A 144 -8.58 17.33 0.97
CA TYR A 144 -8.60 16.16 1.85
C TYR A 144 -7.22 15.82 2.44
N LEU A 145 -6.12 16.01 1.71
CA LEU A 145 -4.77 15.84 2.25
C LEU A 145 -4.48 16.85 3.37
N ALA A 146 -4.90 18.11 3.18
CA ALA A 146 -4.80 19.13 4.21
C ALA A 146 -5.67 18.80 5.43
N ALA A 147 -6.93 18.40 5.21
CA ALA A 147 -7.83 17.99 6.29
C ALA A 147 -7.31 16.76 7.06
N ALA A 148 -6.70 15.79 6.36
CA ALA A 148 -6.12 14.59 6.94
C ALA A 148 -4.86 14.86 7.77
N GLY A 149 -4.26 16.05 7.67
CA GLY A 149 -3.07 16.43 8.42
C GLY A 149 -1.76 15.94 7.81
N VAL A 150 -1.68 15.87 6.48
CA VAL A 150 -0.39 15.68 5.80
C VAL A 150 0.52 16.85 6.13
N GLY A 151 1.71 16.56 6.67
CA GLY A 151 2.58 17.57 7.27
C GLY A 151 3.04 18.66 6.31
N THR A 152 3.49 18.26 5.12
CA THR A 152 3.86 19.19 4.05
C THR A 152 3.15 18.84 2.75
N ILE A 153 2.49 19.82 2.14
CA ILE A 153 1.84 19.68 0.85
C ILE A 153 2.48 20.66 -0.12
N GLY A 154 3.21 20.13 -1.09
CA GLY A 154 3.65 20.87 -2.26
C GLY A 154 2.54 20.92 -3.29
N VAL A 155 2.28 22.09 -3.87
CA VAL A 155 1.32 22.23 -4.98
C VAL A 155 1.99 22.98 -6.11
N ILE A 156 2.06 22.37 -7.29
CA ILE A 156 2.63 22.98 -8.49
C ILE A 156 1.57 23.11 -9.59
N ASP A 157 1.39 24.33 -10.08
CA ASP A 157 0.45 24.67 -11.15
C ASP A 157 0.88 26.03 -11.75
N GLY A 158 0.89 26.13 -13.08
CA GLY A 158 1.26 27.35 -13.81
C GLY A 158 0.08 28.32 -14.01
N ASP A 159 -1.16 27.85 -13.86
CA ASP A 159 -2.35 28.57 -14.27
C ASP A 159 -2.85 29.59 -13.24
N THR A 160 -3.80 30.40 -13.70
CA THR A 160 -4.65 31.25 -12.88
C THR A 160 -6.08 30.71 -12.84
N VAL A 161 -6.81 31.06 -11.78
CA VAL A 161 -8.23 30.70 -11.62
C VAL A 161 -9.07 31.43 -12.68
N SER A 162 -9.93 30.70 -13.38
CA SER A 162 -10.89 31.28 -14.32
C SER A 162 -12.32 30.86 -14.01
N LEU A 163 -13.31 31.63 -14.48
CA LEU A 163 -14.73 31.33 -14.26
C LEU A 163 -15.12 29.92 -14.75
N SER A 164 -14.60 29.49 -15.91
CA SER A 164 -14.90 28.17 -16.48
C SER A 164 -14.31 27.01 -15.67
N ASN A 165 -13.44 27.29 -14.69
CA ASN A 165 -12.91 26.30 -13.78
C ASN A 165 -13.87 25.97 -12.63
N LEU A 166 -14.69 26.93 -12.19
CA LEU A 166 -15.40 26.88 -10.91
C LEU A 166 -16.48 25.79 -10.83
N GLN A 167 -16.95 25.28 -11.97
CA GLN A 167 -17.90 24.15 -12.01
C GLN A 167 -17.29 22.83 -11.50
N ARG A 168 -15.95 22.71 -11.43
CA ARG A 168 -15.27 21.46 -11.01
C ARG A 168 -14.04 21.65 -10.12
N GLN A 169 -13.46 22.85 -10.05
CA GLN A 169 -12.26 23.13 -9.26
C GLN A 169 -12.65 23.73 -7.90
N ILE A 170 -13.24 22.91 -7.04
CA ILE A 170 -13.93 23.33 -5.81
C ILE A 170 -13.01 23.95 -4.74
N ILE A 171 -11.69 23.92 -4.93
CA ILE A 171 -10.74 24.61 -4.03
C ILE A 171 -10.70 26.12 -4.29
N HIS A 172 -11.17 26.56 -5.46
CA HIS A 172 -11.23 27.94 -5.90
C HIS A 172 -12.63 28.53 -5.75
N THR A 173 -12.74 29.86 -5.74
CA THR A 173 -13.99 30.62 -5.58
C THR A 173 -14.01 31.82 -6.52
N ASP A 174 -15.20 32.39 -6.76
CA ASP A 174 -15.41 33.53 -7.66
C ASP A 174 -14.56 34.76 -7.31
N ASP A 175 -14.39 35.07 -6.02
CA ASP A 175 -13.58 36.19 -5.54
C ASP A 175 -12.07 36.02 -5.81
N ARG A 176 -11.63 34.82 -6.18
CA ARG A 176 -10.24 34.47 -6.49
C ARG A 176 -9.97 34.31 -7.99
N ILE A 177 -10.91 34.66 -8.87
CA ILE A 177 -10.67 34.70 -10.32
C ILE A 177 -9.48 35.61 -10.64
N GLY A 178 -8.56 35.15 -11.50
CA GLY A 178 -7.30 35.82 -11.85
C GLY A 178 -6.15 35.57 -10.86
N MET A 179 -6.41 35.02 -9.67
CA MET A 179 -5.37 34.59 -8.74
C MET A 179 -4.64 33.36 -9.29
N ALA A 180 -3.34 33.22 -9.04
CA ALA A 180 -2.63 31.99 -9.36
C ALA A 180 -3.24 30.80 -8.60
N LYS A 181 -3.48 29.67 -9.28
CA LYS A 181 -4.17 28.52 -8.68
C LYS A 181 -3.45 28.00 -7.43
N VAL A 182 -2.11 27.97 -7.43
CA VAL A 182 -1.33 27.51 -6.27
C VAL A 182 -1.54 28.36 -5.03
N PHE A 183 -1.67 29.69 -5.16
CA PHE A 183 -1.90 30.57 -4.01
C PHE A 183 -3.37 30.54 -3.56
N SER A 184 -4.30 30.40 -4.52
CA SER A 184 -5.70 30.16 -4.21
C SER A 184 -5.85 28.83 -3.42
N ALA A 185 -5.20 27.77 -3.87
CA ALA A 185 -5.18 26.47 -3.19
C ALA A 185 -4.54 26.54 -1.81
N GLU A 186 -3.42 27.26 -1.65
CA GLU A 186 -2.79 27.50 -0.36
C GLU A 186 -3.74 28.13 0.65
N ALA A 187 -4.42 29.22 0.25
CA ALA A 187 -5.38 29.90 1.12
C ALA A 187 -6.49 28.96 1.60
N ALA A 188 -7.03 28.13 0.70
CA ALA A 188 -8.08 27.16 1.03
C ALA A 188 -7.58 26.06 1.98
N MET A 189 -6.40 25.48 1.72
CA MET A 189 -5.82 24.43 2.59
C MET A 189 -5.51 24.95 3.99
N ARG A 190 -4.94 26.17 4.11
CA ARG A 190 -4.64 26.78 5.41
C ARG A 190 -5.91 27.15 6.19
N ALA A 191 -6.98 27.54 5.49
CA ALA A 191 -8.28 27.79 6.11
C ALA A 191 -8.90 26.51 6.68
N ILE A 192 -8.69 25.36 6.03
CA ILE A 192 -9.13 24.05 6.54
C ILE A 192 -8.28 23.61 7.72
N ASN A 193 -6.96 23.67 7.58
CA ASN A 193 -6.03 23.16 8.57
C ASN A 193 -4.80 24.06 8.71
N PRO A 194 -4.69 24.86 9.77
CA PRO A 194 -3.55 25.74 9.97
C PRO A 194 -2.27 25.01 10.39
N HIS A 195 -2.33 23.70 10.67
CA HIS A 195 -1.18 22.91 11.13
C HIS A 195 -0.34 22.33 9.99
N VAL A 196 -0.82 22.40 8.74
CA VAL A 196 -0.08 21.87 7.57
C VAL A 196 0.84 22.94 6.99
N THR A 197 2.00 22.51 6.49
CA THR A 197 2.90 23.37 5.71
C THR A 197 2.53 23.27 4.25
N VAL A 198 2.10 24.37 3.64
CA VAL A 198 1.85 24.43 2.19
C VAL A 198 3.04 25.07 1.49
N LYS A 199 3.49 24.46 0.39
CA LYS A 199 4.52 25.01 -0.51
C LYS A 199 3.93 25.23 -1.91
N PRO A 200 3.53 26.46 -2.26
CA PRO A 200 3.03 26.79 -3.59
C PRO A 200 4.19 26.99 -4.58
N TYR A 201 4.12 26.34 -5.74
CA TYR A 201 5.06 26.51 -6.85
C TYR A 201 4.32 27.04 -8.08
N LYS A 202 4.31 28.37 -8.26
CA LYS A 202 3.69 29.01 -9.43
C LYS A 202 4.59 28.87 -10.66
N ARG A 203 4.61 27.69 -11.27
CA ARG A 203 5.35 27.34 -12.49
C ARG A 203 4.83 26.03 -13.05
N GLU A 204 5.11 25.78 -14.31
CA GLU A 204 4.95 24.44 -14.88
C GLU A 204 6.09 23.53 -14.41
N LEU A 205 5.80 22.23 -14.35
CA LEU A 205 6.83 21.20 -14.15
C LEU A 205 7.52 20.95 -15.49
N THR A 206 8.85 20.98 -15.51
CA THR A 206 9.64 20.75 -16.73
C THR A 206 10.60 19.58 -16.55
N ASP A 207 11.11 19.00 -17.64
CA ASP A 207 12.11 17.92 -17.59
C ASP A 207 13.32 18.26 -16.70
N GLU A 208 13.78 19.52 -16.74
CA GLU A 208 14.94 19.98 -15.97
C GLU A 208 14.65 20.09 -14.46
N THR A 209 13.41 20.40 -14.09
CA THR A 209 13.03 20.69 -12.71
C THR A 209 12.32 19.52 -12.02
N ALA A 210 11.78 18.57 -12.79
CA ALA A 210 10.90 17.53 -12.28
C ALA A 210 11.61 16.59 -11.30
N ALA A 211 12.75 16.02 -11.69
CA ALA A 211 13.46 15.04 -10.86
C ALA A 211 13.90 15.63 -9.51
N GLY A 212 14.45 16.86 -9.53
CA GLY A 212 14.89 17.54 -8.32
C GLY A 212 13.74 17.84 -7.36
N LEU A 213 12.62 18.36 -7.89
CA LEU A 213 11.45 18.66 -7.06
C LEU A 213 10.81 17.39 -6.50
N VAL A 214 10.62 16.35 -7.33
CA VAL A 214 9.98 15.09 -6.92
C VAL A 214 10.77 14.41 -5.80
N ALA A 215 12.10 14.43 -5.85
CA ALA A 215 12.97 13.82 -4.84
C ALA A 215 12.86 14.46 -3.43
N GLU A 216 12.27 15.64 -3.30
CA GLU A 216 12.02 16.28 -2.00
C GLU A 216 10.81 15.71 -1.25
N TYR A 217 9.98 14.92 -1.93
CA TYR A 217 8.69 14.44 -1.45
C TYR A 217 8.67 12.92 -1.27
N ASP A 218 7.76 12.47 -0.43
CA ASP A 218 7.62 11.08 -0.06
C ASP A 218 6.60 10.33 -0.97
N LEU A 219 5.71 11.09 -1.62
CA LEU A 219 4.66 10.62 -2.52
C LEU A 219 4.27 11.75 -3.48
N VAL A 220 3.99 11.41 -4.75
CA VAL A 220 3.47 12.35 -5.75
C VAL A 220 2.03 11.99 -6.12
N VAL A 221 1.18 13.01 -6.22
CA VAL A 221 -0.18 12.92 -6.75
C VAL A 221 -0.23 13.72 -8.05
N GLU A 222 -0.55 13.06 -9.15
CA GLU A 222 -0.72 13.67 -10.47
C GLU A 222 -2.21 13.84 -10.75
N GLY A 223 -2.64 15.11 -10.84
CA GLY A 223 -4.02 15.51 -11.07
C GLY A 223 -4.17 16.47 -12.25
N THR A 224 -3.26 16.40 -13.22
CA THR A 224 -3.27 17.21 -14.44
C THR A 224 -4.19 16.60 -15.49
N ASP A 225 -4.66 17.44 -16.41
CA ASP A 225 -5.43 17.01 -17.59
C ASP A 225 -4.54 16.89 -18.85
N SER A 226 -3.22 16.94 -18.69
CA SER A 226 -2.25 16.84 -19.78
C SER A 226 -1.56 15.48 -19.81
N MET A 227 -1.63 14.80 -20.95
CA MET A 227 -0.90 13.55 -21.15
C MET A 227 0.61 13.76 -21.06
N ALA A 228 1.13 14.84 -21.64
CA ALA A 228 2.56 15.15 -21.61
C ALA A 228 3.06 15.33 -20.15
N ALA A 229 2.31 16.08 -19.34
CA ALA A 229 2.63 16.25 -17.93
C ALA A 229 2.60 14.91 -17.18
N ARG A 230 1.64 14.02 -17.47
CA ARG A 230 1.58 12.70 -16.83
C ARG A 230 2.79 11.82 -17.12
N TYR A 231 3.25 11.75 -18.37
CA TYR A 231 4.45 10.99 -18.71
C TYR A 231 5.72 11.60 -18.10
N LEU A 232 5.82 12.94 -18.07
CA LEU A 232 6.91 13.67 -17.42
C LEU A 232 6.97 13.35 -15.91
N VAL A 233 5.83 13.48 -15.20
CA VAL A 233 5.73 13.18 -13.76
C VAL A 233 6.07 11.73 -13.49
N ASN A 234 5.57 10.80 -14.31
CA ASN A 234 5.93 9.38 -14.19
C ASN A 234 7.44 9.16 -14.34
N ALA A 235 8.08 9.72 -15.36
CA ALA A 235 9.53 9.56 -15.56
C ALA A 235 10.32 10.13 -14.38
N ALA A 236 9.94 11.28 -13.84
CA ALA A 236 10.57 11.88 -12.67
C ALA A 236 10.40 11.03 -11.40
N CYS A 237 9.21 10.47 -11.17
CA CYS A 237 8.93 9.57 -10.04
C CYS A 237 9.74 8.27 -10.13
N VAL A 238 9.81 7.68 -11.33
CA VAL A 238 10.65 6.49 -11.60
C VAL A 238 12.12 6.78 -11.29
N ALA A 239 12.64 7.91 -11.79
CA ALA A 239 14.04 8.30 -11.60
C ALA A 239 14.37 8.58 -10.12
N ALA A 240 13.44 9.18 -9.38
CA ALA A 240 13.61 9.51 -7.96
C ALA A 240 13.29 8.33 -7.00
N GLY A 241 12.67 7.25 -7.50
CA GLY A 241 12.19 6.14 -6.67
C GLY A 241 11.05 6.55 -5.73
N VAL A 242 10.22 7.51 -6.14
CA VAL A 242 9.09 8.04 -5.36
C VAL A 242 7.78 7.46 -5.93
N PRO A 243 6.86 6.96 -5.10
CA PRO A 243 5.57 6.45 -5.58
C PRO A 243 4.73 7.55 -6.23
N LEU A 244 3.97 7.17 -7.26
CA LEU A 244 3.07 8.04 -8.01
C LEU A 244 1.64 7.54 -7.90
N LEU A 245 0.75 8.38 -7.38
CA LEU A 245 -0.69 8.24 -7.56
C LEU A 245 -1.13 9.12 -8.73
N SER A 246 -1.71 8.52 -9.77
CA SER A 246 -2.22 9.26 -10.93
C SER A 246 -3.67 8.89 -11.18
N ALA A 247 -4.47 9.89 -11.53
CA ALA A 247 -5.81 9.69 -12.04
C ALA A 247 -5.98 10.38 -13.38
N ALA A 248 -6.84 9.80 -14.22
CA ALA A 248 -7.26 10.41 -15.47
C ALA A 248 -8.77 10.32 -15.58
N ILE A 249 -9.37 11.30 -16.25
CA ILE A 249 -10.81 11.39 -16.43
C ILE A 249 -11.13 11.82 -17.86
N THR A 250 -12.27 11.37 -18.36
CA THR A 250 -12.86 11.83 -19.62
C THR A 250 -14.36 11.74 -19.50
N GLN A 251 -15.08 12.82 -19.84
CA GLN A 251 -16.55 12.87 -19.85
C GLN A 251 -17.21 12.29 -18.57
N TRP A 252 -17.50 10.99 -18.55
CA TRP A 252 -18.15 10.22 -17.47
C TRP A 252 -17.27 9.16 -16.80
N GLU A 253 -16.07 8.93 -17.31
CA GLU A 253 -15.19 7.83 -16.91
C GLU A 253 -13.94 8.35 -16.21
N GLY A 254 -13.50 7.61 -15.20
CA GLY A 254 -12.29 7.90 -14.45
C GLY A 254 -11.48 6.64 -14.17
N GLN A 255 -10.17 6.80 -14.15
CA GLN A 255 -9.22 5.79 -13.72
C GLN A 255 -8.29 6.38 -12.66
N ILE A 256 -7.82 5.53 -11.75
CA ILE A 256 -6.87 5.85 -10.70
C ILE A 256 -5.90 4.68 -10.54
N GLY A 257 -4.63 4.96 -10.33
CA GLY A 257 -3.61 3.96 -10.10
C GLY A 257 -2.49 4.45 -9.19
N LEU A 258 -1.97 3.53 -8.38
CA LEU A 258 -0.70 3.67 -7.67
C LEU A 258 0.39 2.97 -8.48
N TYR A 259 1.45 3.70 -8.77
CA TYR A 259 2.61 3.25 -9.53
C TYR A 259 3.86 3.42 -8.67
N ASP A 260 4.51 2.31 -8.31
CA ASP A 260 5.69 2.29 -7.45
C ASP A 260 6.72 1.24 -7.92
N PRO A 261 7.49 1.56 -8.97
CA PRO A 261 8.52 0.66 -9.49
C PRO A 261 9.66 0.41 -8.51
N ALA A 262 9.95 1.34 -7.59
CA ALA A 262 10.96 1.13 -6.55
C ALA A 262 10.55 0.01 -5.59
N ARG A 263 9.25 -0.25 -5.45
CA ARG A 263 8.68 -1.36 -4.66
C ARG A 263 8.13 -2.52 -5.48
N GLY A 264 8.46 -2.57 -6.78
CA GLY A 264 8.16 -3.69 -7.67
C GLY A 264 6.79 -3.64 -8.35
N ALA A 265 6.02 -2.56 -8.21
CA ALA A 265 4.81 -2.31 -9.00
C ALA A 265 5.17 -1.77 -10.39
N PRO A 266 4.30 -1.87 -11.42
CA PRO A 266 4.58 -1.24 -12.71
C PRO A 266 4.60 0.29 -12.59
N CYS A 267 5.36 0.95 -13.47
CA CYS A 267 5.25 2.39 -13.71
C CYS A 267 4.03 2.73 -14.58
N TYR A 268 3.61 3.99 -14.65
CA TYR A 268 2.49 4.39 -15.53
C TYR A 268 2.80 4.05 -17.00
N ALA A 269 3.98 4.40 -17.48
CA ALA A 269 4.42 4.08 -18.86
C ALA A 269 4.57 2.57 -19.12
N CYS A 270 4.63 1.75 -18.08
CA CYS A 270 4.71 0.30 -18.19
C CYS A 270 3.32 -0.29 -18.52
N VAL A 271 2.25 0.35 -18.00
CA VAL A 271 0.85 -0.02 -18.29
C VAL A 271 0.36 0.64 -19.58
N PHE A 272 0.79 1.89 -19.82
CA PHE A 272 0.42 2.68 -20.99
C PHE A 272 1.69 3.06 -21.79
N PRO A 273 2.26 2.12 -22.56
CA PRO A 273 3.55 2.34 -23.23
C PRO A 273 3.49 3.29 -24.42
N LEU A 274 2.32 3.42 -25.05
CA LEU A 274 2.11 4.27 -26.20
C LEU A 274 1.19 5.42 -25.79
N ALA A 275 1.72 6.64 -25.85
CA ALA A 275 0.89 7.82 -25.74
C ALA A 275 -0.11 7.85 -26.92
N PRO A 276 -1.38 8.24 -26.69
CA PRO A 276 -2.33 8.44 -27.78
C PRO A 276 -1.79 9.46 -28.79
N ALA A 277 -2.12 9.28 -30.08
CA ALA A 277 -1.76 10.28 -31.08
C ALA A 277 -2.41 11.63 -30.75
N ALA A 278 -1.76 12.73 -31.15
CA ALA A 278 -2.26 14.08 -30.94
C ALA A 278 -3.70 14.22 -31.47
N GLY A 279 -4.61 14.74 -30.64
CA GLY A 279 -6.04 14.92 -30.97
C GLY A 279 -6.95 13.73 -30.66
N LEU A 280 -6.41 12.54 -30.34
CA LEU A 280 -7.23 11.38 -29.92
C LEU A 280 -7.58 11.37 -28.42
N ALA A 281 -6.94 12.25 -27.64
CA ALA A 281 -7.19 12.42 -26.21
C ALA A 281 -7.37 13.92 -25.90
N PRO A 282 -8.54 14.51 -26.24
CA PRO A 282 -8.83 15.91 -25.96
C PRO A 282 -8.82 16.19 -24.46
N SER A 283 -8.47 17.42 -24.10
CA SER A 283 -8.51 17.87 -22.69
C SER A 283 -9.94 17.92 -22.16
N CYS A 284 -10.10 17.99 -20.84
CA CYS A 284 -11.41 18.21 -20.22
C CYS A 284 -12.10 19.51 -20.72
N ALA A 285 -11.31 20.52 -21.09
CA ALA A 285 -11.83 21.77 -21.63
C ALA A 285 -12.40 21.60 -23.05
N GLU A 286 -11.84 20.68 -23.84
CA GLU A 286 -12.25 20.41 -25.21
C GLU A 286 -13.38 19.37 -25.29
N ALA A 287 -13.27 18.27 -24.53
CA ALA A 287 -14.21 17.15 -24.57
C ALA A 287 -15.46 17.36 -23.70
N GLY A 288 -15.38 18.27 -22.74
CA GLY A 288 -16.32 18.38 -21.63
C GLY A 288 -16.09 17.30 -20.56
N VAL A 289 -16.50 17.61 -19.33
CA VAL A 289 -16.43 16.69 -18.18
C VAL A 289 -17.55 17.00 -17.20
N ILE A 290 -18.21 15.97 -16.67
CA ILE A 290 -19.20 16.16 -15.61
C ILE A 290 -18.48 16.59 -14.32
N GLY A 291 -18.81 17.77 -13.80
CA GLY A 291 -18.03 18.45 -12.76
C GLY A 291 -17.79 17.64 -11.48
N ALA A 292 -18.73 16.74 -11.13
CA ALA A 292 -18.62 15.89 -9.95
C ALA A 292 -17.58 14.76 -10.09
N LEU A 293 -17.29 14.30 -11.30
CA LEU A 293 -16.36 13.18 -11.55
C LEU A 293 -14.93 13.47 -11.06
N PRO A 294 -14.28 14.60 -11.43
CA PRO A 294 -13.00 14.99 -10.83
C PRO A 294 -13.05 15.05 -9.29
N GLY A 295 -14.20 15.47 -8.73
CA GLY A 295 -14.45 15.47 -7.29
C GLY A 295 -14.31 14.09 -6.65
N VAL A 296 -14.97 13.09 -7.24
CA VAL A 296 -14.91 11.68 -6.78
C VAL A 296 -13.48 11.13 -6.91
N LEU A 297 -12.87 11.24 -8.08
CA LEU A 297 -11.55 10.66 -8.35
C LEU A 297 -10.44 11.36 -7.54
N GLY A 298 -10.54 12.67 -7.34
CA GLY A 298 -9.56 13.38 -6.53
C GLY A 298 -9.72 13.14 -5.02
N ALA A 299 -10.94 12.87 -4.53
CA ALA A 299 -11.12 12.36 -3.17
C ALA A 299 -10.52 10.94 -3.02
N MET A 300 -10.65 10.09 -4.05
CA MET A 300 -9.99 8.78 -4.07
C MET A 300 -8.46 8.91 -4.11
N LEU A 301 -7.89 9.87 -4.86
CA LEU A 301 -6.45 10.16 -4.82
C LEU A 301 -5.97 10.48 -3.40
N ALA A 302 -6.68 11.33 -2.67
CA ALA A 302 -6.35 11.63 -1.27
C ALA A 302 -6.48 10.39 -0.37
N LEU A 303 -7.52 9.59 -0.55
CA LEU A 303 -7.70 8.35 0.20
C LEU A 303 -6.55 7.37 -0.03
N GLU A 304 -6.17 7.12 -1.28
CA GLU A 304 -5.06 6.23 -1.62
C GLU A 304 -3.71 6.78 -1.12
N ALA A 305 -3.53 8.10 -1.12
CA ALA A 305 -2.35 8.72 -0.52
C ALA A 305 -2.28 8.51 0.99
N VAL A 306 -3.41 8.66 1.70
CA VAL A 306 -3.49 8.36 3.13
C VAL A 306 -3.18 6.89 3.39
N LYS A 307 -3.73 5.97 2.60
CA LYS A 307 -3.46 4.53 2.71
C LYS A 307 -1.98 4.21 2.50
N GLU A 308 -1.35 4.77 1.46
CA GLU A 308 0.07 4.56 1.17
C GLU A 308 0.98 5.11 2.28
N ILE A 309 0.73 6.32 2.78
CA ILE A 309 1.52 6.94 3.86
C ILE A 309 1.35 6.17 5.18
N THR A 310 0.13 5.72 5.46
CA THR A 310 -0.19 5.07 6.73
C THR A 310 0.00 3.55 6.69
N GLY A 311 0.06 2.90 5.54
CA GLY A 311 0.00 1.44 5.44
C GLY A 311 -1.33 0.86 5.93
N ALA A 312 -2.41 1.65 5.86
CA ALA A 312 -3.75 1.27 6.30
C ALA A 312 -4.67 0.96 5.10
N GLY A 313 -5.72 0.17 5.35
CA GLY A 313 -6.74 -0.19 4.36
C GLY A 313 -6.41 -1.44 3.55
#